data_AF-A0A4R6DT97-F1
#
_entry.id   AF-A0A4R6DT97-F1
#
_cell.length_a   1.000
_cell.length_b   1.000
_cell.length_c   1.000
_cell.angle_alpha   90.00
_cell.angle_beta   90.00
_cell.angle_gamma   90.00
#
_symmetry.space_group_name_H-M   'P 1'
#
loop_
_entity.id
_entity.type
_entity.pdbx_description
1 polymer ?
#
loop_
_entity_poly.entity_id
_entity_poly.type
_entity_poly.pdbx_seq_one_letter_code
_entity_poly.pdbx_strand_id
1 'polypeptide(L)'
;MRTSLATFLLLLAPVLGGCDQIGAALELPNPKKEAAEAEAEGRAIGSACRYSGRSLEDCYVLNPSAQKSFVFAGWKDMNDYMMEHKIDVVPSQLPQTVPPPKAAPAAPAAAAH
;
A
#
# COMPACT_ATOMS: atom_id res chain seq x y z
N MET A 1 -11.61 37.03 -28.75
CA MET A 1 -10.38 36.78 -27.95
C MET A 1 -10.64 35.98 -26.68
N ARG A 2 -11.51 36.43 -25.76
CA ARG A 2 -11.80 35.69 -24.51
C ARG A 2 -12.39 34.29 -24.72
N THR A 3 -13.32 34.16 -25.67
CA THR A 3 -13.94 32.87 -26.03
C THR A 3 -12.96 31.92 -26.70
N SER A 4 -12.10 32.41 -27.60
CA SER A 4 -11.05 31.61 -28.25
C SER A 4 -10.00 31.08 -27.27
N LEU A 5 -9.64 31.85 -26.25
CA LEU A 5 -8.70 31.42 -25.20
C LEU A 5 -9.30 30.33 -24.32
N ALA A 6 -10.60 30.45 -23.97
CA ALA A 6 -11.31 29.44 -23.20
C ALA A 6 -11.44 28.11 -23.96
N THR A 7 -11.77 28.16 -25.26
CA THR A 7 -11.82 26.97 -26.12
C THR A 7 -10.45 26.30 -26.26
N PHE A 8 -9.37 27.09 -26.41
CA PHE A 8 -8.00 26.57 -26.49
C PHE A 8 -7.56 25.89 -25.17
N LEU A 9 -7.89 26.48 -24.01
CA LEU A 9 -7.62 25.85 -22.71
C LEU A 9 -8.36 24.52 -22.53
N LEU A 10 -9.62 24.45 -22.98
CA LEU A 10 -10.44 23.24 -22.88
C LEU A 10 -9.87 22.08 -23.72
N LEU A 11 -9.30 22.41 -24.88
CA LEU A 11 -8.64 21.46 -25.79
C LEU A 11 -7.26 21.01 -25.29
N LEU A 12 -6.54 21.84 -24.53
CA LEU A 12 -5.23 21.47 -23.96
C LEU A 12 -5.34 20.68 -22.64
N ALA A 13 -6.48 20.74 -21.94
CA ALA A 13 -6.69 20.05 -20.67
C ALA A 13 -6.31 18.55 -20.66
N PRO A 14 -6.68 17.71 -21.66
CA PRO A 14 -6.33 16.29 -21.65
C PRO A 14 -4.83 16.03 -21.90
N VAL A 15 -4.12 16.98 -22.53
CA VAL A 15 -2.69 16.82 -22.85
C VAL A 15 -1.82 16.97 -21.61
N LEU A 16 -2.23 17.76 -20.62
CA LEU A 16 -1.47 17.94 -19.37
C LEU A 16 -1.59 16.75 -18.40
N GLY A 17 -2.71 16.02 -18.42
CA GLY A 17 -2.89 14.80 -17.61
C GLY A 17 -2.43 13.51 -18.28
N GLY A 18 -1.98 13.59 -19.54
CA GLY A 18 -1.75 12.43 -20.39
C GLY A 18 -0.53 11.57 -20.01
N CYS A 19 0.52 12.12 -19.42
CA CYS A 19 1.76 11.36 -19.19
C CYS A 19 1.59 10.18 -18.21
N ASP A 20 0.81 10.36 -17.14
CA ASP A 20 0.56 9.28 -16.16
C ASP A 20 -0.40 8.23 -16.75
N GLN A 21 -1.42 8.66 -17.50
CA GLN A 21 -2.35 7.80 -18.24
C GLN A 21 -1.65 6.99 -19.34
N ILE A 22 -0.74 7.61 -20.09
CA ILE A 22 0.07 6.95 -21.13
C ILE A 22 1.07 5.99 -20.47
N GLY A 23 1.70 6.39 -19.36
CA GLY A 23 2.58 5.51 -18.59
C GLY A 23 1.85 4.27 -18.08
N ALA A 24 0.61 4.43 -17.60
CA ALA A 24 -0.24 3.30 -17.21
C ALA A 24 -0.65 2.42 -18.40
N ALA A 25 -1.02 3.02 -19.54
CA ALA A 25 -1.40 2.29 -20.75
C ALA A 25 -0.24 1.50 -21.39
N LEU A 26 1.00 1.97 -21.21
CA LEU A 26 2.23 1.32 -21.66
C LEU A 26 2.88 0.45 -20.58
N GLU A 27 2.20 0.24 -19.44
CA GLU A 27 2.67 -0.57 -18.31
C GLU A 27 4.09 -0.18 -17.83
N LEU A 28 4.41 1.12 -17.90
CA LEU A 28 5.70 1.63 -17.45
C LEU A 28 5.76 1.65 -15.91
N PRO A 29 6.91 1.27 -15.30
CA PRO A 29 7.10 1.36 -13.86
C PRO A 29 6.83 2.78 -13.35
N ASN A 30 5.96 2.91 -12.36
CA ASN A 30 5.60 4.19 -11.76
C ASN A 30 5.87 4.13 -10.25
N PRO A 31 7.04 4.59 -9.80
CA PRO A 31 7.45 4.45 -8.39
C PRO A 31 6.52 5.19 -7.43
N LYS A 32 5.83 6.25 -7.89
CA LYS A 32 4.86 6.96 -7.06
C LYS A 32 3.59 6.13 -6.86
N LYS A 33 3.11 5.50 -7.93
CA LYS A 33 1.95 4.61 -7.88
C LYS A 33 2.24 3.39 -7.00
N GLU A 34 3.38 2.75 -7.22
CA GLU A 34 3.81 1.59 -6.41
C GLU A 34 3.96 1.93 -4.92
N ALA A 35 4.51 3.11 -4.60
CA ALA A 35 4.59 3.58 -3.21
C ALA A 35 3.21 3.83 -2.60
N ALA A 36 2.29 4.43 -3.34
CA ALA A 36 0.92 4.68 -2.90
C ALA A 36 0.13 3.37 -2.71
N GLU A 37 0.32 2.40 -3.61
CA GLU A 37 -0.26 1.05 -3.48
C GLU A 37 0.31 0.34 -2.24
N ALA A 38 1.62 0.39 -2.03
CA ALA A 38 2.24 -0.19 -0.84
C ALA A 38 1.76 0.47 0.46
N GLU A 39 1.48 1.78 0.45
CA GLU A 39 0.84 2.48 1.57
C GLU A 39 -0.60 2.00 1.81
N ALA A 40 -1.40 1.95 0.75
CA ALA A 40 -2.79 1.49 0.82
C ALA A 40 -2.89 0.05 1.36
N GLU A 41 -2.07 -0.85 0.82
CA GLU A 41 -1.99 -2.25 1.27
C GLU A 41 -1.51 -2.35 2.71
N GLY A 42 -0.45 -1.64 3.08
CA GLY A 42 0.05 -1.62 4.45
C GLY A 42 -1.00 -1.14 5.44
N ARG A 43 -1.71 -0.05 5.14
CA ARG A 43 -2.81 0.45 5.98
C ARG A 43 -3.95 -0.55 6.07
N ALA A 44 -4.36 -1.18 4.96
CA ALA A 44 -5.41 -2.18 4.95
C ALA A 44 -5.07 -3.37 5.86
N ILE A 45 -3.84 -3.90 5.74
CA ILE A 45 -3.31 -4.97 6.58
C ILE A 45 -3.36 -4.56 8.06
N GLY A 46 -2.82 -3.40 8.41
CA GLY A 46 -2.77 -2.91 9.78
C GLY A 46 -4.16 -2.74 10.41
N SER A 47 -5.09 -2.15 9.64
CA SER A 47 -6.47 -1.97 10.05
C SER A 47 -7.16 -3.31 10.32
N ALA A 48 -7.08 -4.26 9.39
CA ALA A 48 -7.66 -5.59 9.55
C ALA A 48 -7.07 -6.32 10.76
N CYS A 49 -5.75 -6.20 10.94
CA CYS A 49 -5.04 -6.73 12.09
C CYS A 49 -5.61 -6.24 13.42
N ARG A 50 -5.81 -4.92 13.56
CA ARG A 50 -6.40 -4.34 14.76
C ARG A 50 -7.84 -4.81 14.97
N TYR A 51 -8.64 -4.79 13.92
CA TYR A 51 -10.03 -5.26 13.97
C TYR A 51 -10.13 -6.71 14.44
N SER A 52 -9.14 -7.53 14.08
CA SER A 52 -9.03 -8.93 14.52
C SER A 52 -8.47 -9.13 15.94
N GLY A 53 -8.12 -8.05 16.64
CA GLY A 53 -7.58 -8.09 18.00
C GLY A 53 -6.13 -8.55 18.11
N ARG A 54 -5.39 -8.56 16.98
CA ARG A 54 -3.98 -8.97 16.99
C ARG A 54 -3.07 -7.85 17.47
N SER A 55 -1.98 -8.25 18.13
CA SER A 55 -0.87 -7.35 18.45
C SER A 55 -0.19 -6.87 17.17
N LEU A 56 0.49 -5.73 17.24
CA LEU A 56 1.18 -5.15 16.09
C LEU A 56 2.40 -6.01 15.69
N GLU A 57 3.02 -6.64 16.68
CA GLU A 57 4.16 -7.54 16.60
C GLU A 57 3.79 -8.77 15.78
N ASP A 58 2.63 -9.37 16.07
CA ASP A 58 2.10 -10.49 15.28
C ASP A 58 1.85 -10.08 13.84
N CYS A 59 1.33 -8.87 13.62
CA CYS A 59 1.03 -8.35 12.29
C CYS A 59 2.28 -8.16 11.43
N TYR A 60 3.41 -7.76 12.03
CA TYR A 60 4.69 -7.71 11.32
C TYR A 60 5.24 -9.08 10.98
N VAL A 61 5.05 -10.07 11.85
CA VAL A 61 5.48 -11.46 11.60
C VAL A 61 4.64 -12.08 10.47
N LEU A 62 3.32 -11.85 10.47
CA LEU A 62 2.41 -12.38 9.46
C LEU A 62 2.55 -11.69 8.09
N ASN A 63 3.03 -10.44 8.05
CA ASN A 63 3.10 -9.63 6.83
C ASN A 63 4.52 -9.10 6.56
N PRO A 64 5.52 -9.98 6.35
CA PRO A 64 6.93 -9.58 6.25
C PRO A 64 7.26 -8.74 5.01
N SER A 65 6.39 -8.74 3.99
CA SER A 65 6.56 -7.92 2.78
C SER A 65 5.92 -6.54 2.90
N ALA A 66 5.11 -6.29 3.93
CA ALA A 66 4.45 -5.00 4.14
C ALA A 66 5.41 -4.02 4.83
N GLN A 67 5.35 -2.74 4.45
CA GLN A 67 6.13 -1.71 5.14
C GLN A 67 5.55 -1.46 6.52
N LYS A 68 6.37 -1.68 7.56
CA LYS A 68 5.94 -1.60 8.97
C LYS A 68 5.31 -0.26 9.33
N SER A 69 5.81 0.84 8.76
CA SER A 69 5.26 2.19 8.95
C SER A 69 3.80 2.29 8.53
N PHE A 70 3.44 1.72 7.37
CA PHE A 70 2.08 1.76 6.84
C PHE A 70 1.14 0.82 7.58
N VAL A 71 1.63 -0.35 7.98
CA VAL A 71 0.89 -1.26 8.88
C VAL A 71 0.58 -0.58 10.22
N PHE A 72 1.55 0.11 10.82
CA PHE A 72 1.31 0.87 12.05
C PHE A 72 0.34 2.05 11.87
N ALA A 73 0.39 2.72 10.72
CA ALA A 73 -0.57 3.78 10.41
C ALA A 73 -2.00 3.22 10.41
N GLY A 74 -2.28 2.18 9.61
CA GLY A 74 -3.61 1.56 9.57
C GLY A 74 -4.07 0.95 10.89
N TRP A 75 -3.18 0.30 11.63
CA TRP A 75 -3.51 -0.27 12.94
C TRP A 75 -3.99 0.80 13.93
N LYS A 76 -3.32 1.97 13.93
CA LYS A 76 -3.66 3.09 14.81
C LYS A 76 -4.96 3.77 14.38
N ASP A 77 -5.12 4.02 13.07
CA ASP A 77 -6.34 4.58 12.50
C ASP A 77 -7.56 3.71 12.87
N MET A 78 -7.42 2.38 12.74
CA MET A 78 -8.48 1.45 13.13
C MET A 78 -8.67 1.34 14.64
N ASN A 79 -7.61 1.44 15.45
CA ASN A 79 -7.75 1.51 16.91
C ASN A 79 -8.62 2.70 17.30
N ASP A 80 -8.29 3.88 16.78
CA ASP A 80 -8.98 5.12 17.13
C ASP A 80 -10.44 5.05 16.67
N TYR A 81 -10.69 4.55 15.45
CA TYR A 81 -12.03 4.28 14.95
C TYR A 81 -12.83 3.31 15.83
N MET A 82 -12.26 2.16 16.21
CA MET A 82 -12.96 1.19 17.06
C MET A 82 -13.24 1.76 18.45
N MET A 83 -12.33 2.56 19.01
CA MET A 83 -12.50 3.20 20.32
C MET A 83 -13.59 4.27 20.29
N GLU A 84 -13.62 5.09 19.25
CA GLU A 84 -14.65 6.12 19.05
C GLU A 84 -16.04 5.50 18.88
N HIS A 85 -16.13 4.44 18.09
CA HIS A 85 -17.39 3.81 17.72
C HIS A 85 -17.80 2.61 18.60
N LYS A 86 -16.99 2.26 19.61
CA LYS A 86 -17.21 1.10 20.51
C LYS A 86 -17.40 -0.21 19.73
N ILE A 87 -16.55 -0.42 18.73
CA ILE A 87 -16.58 -1.62 17.90
C ILE A 87 -15.78 -2.70 18.61
N ASP A 88 -16.42 -3.84 18.83
CA ASP A 88 -15.74 -5.02 19.38
C ASP A 88 -14.80 -5.66 18.36
N VAL A 89 -13.77 -6.29 18.89
CA VAL A 89 -12.87 -7.14 18.10
C VAL A 89 -13.64 -8.31 17.51
N VAL A 90 -13.34 -8.66 16.26
CA VAL A 90 -13.78 -9.93 15.64
C VAL A 90 -12.61 -10.91 15.63
N PRO A 91 -12.57 -11.89 16.55
CA PRO A 91 -11.42 -12.78 16.69
C PRO A 91 -11.12 -13.52 15.39
N SER A 92 -9.84 -13.52 15.00
CA SER A 92 -9.40 -14.27 13.84
C SER A 92 -9.61 -15.77 14.04
N GLN A 93 -10.25 -16.41 13.08
CA GLN A 93 -10.54 -17.84 13.09
C GLN A 93 -9.36 -18.70 12.61
N LEU A 94 -8.38 -18.08 11.94
CA LEU A 94 -7.22 -18.77 11.41
C LEU A 94 -6.09 -18.79 12.45
N PRO A 95 -5.44 -19.95 12.66
CA PRO A 95 -4.25 -20.03 13.49
C PRO A 95 -3.14 -19.14 12.93
N GLN A 96 -2.29 -18.62 13.82
CA GLN A 96 -1.10 -17.87 13.43
C GLN A 96 -0.10 -18.82 12.77
N THR A 97 -0.16 -18.97 11.46
CA THR A 97 0.91 -19.62 10.70
C THR A 97 1.95 -18.57 10.35
N VAL A 98 3.11 -18.63 11.00
CA VAL A 98 4.25 -17.78 10.64
C VAL A 98 4.63 -18.12 9.19
N PRO A 99 4.65 -17.15 8.26
CA PRO A 99 5.11 -17.39 6.90
C PRO A 99 6.53 -17.96 6.93
N PRO A 100 6.86 -18.94 6.06
CA PRO A 100 8.23 -19.42 5.98
C PRO A 100 9.18 -18.25 5.69
N PRO A 101 10.40 -18.24 6.28
CA PRO A 101 11.35 -17.17 6.04
C PRO A 101 11.58 -17.02 4.53
N LYS A 102 11.50 -15.78 4.04
CA LYS A 102 11.77 -15.46 2.64
C LYS A 102 13.19 -15.95 2.32
N ALA A 103 13.33 -16.89 1.38
CA ALA A 103 14.62 -17.37 0.96
C ALA A 103 15.49 -16.17 0.59
N ALA A 104 16.66 -16.03 1.22
CA ALA A 104 17.60 -14.98 0.89
C ALA A 104 17.88 -15.05 -0.62
N PRO A 105 17.97 -13.90 -1.33
CA PRO A 105 18.43 -13.91 -2.71
C PRO A 105 19.78 -14.62 -2.73
N ALA A 106 19.90 -15.68 -3.54
CA ALA A 106 21.18 -16.37 -3.69
C ALA A 106 22.23 -15.33 -4.10
N ALA A 107 23.23 -15.14 -3.25
CA ALA A 107 24.35 -14.28 -3.59
C ALA A 107 24.95 -14.78 -4.91
N PRO A 108 25.20 -13.91 -5.90
CA PRO A 108 25.85 -14.34 -7.13
C PRO A 108 27.22 -14.92 -6.75
N ALA A 109 27.47 -16.17 -7.15
CA ALA A 109 28.75 -16.81 -6.96
C ALA A 109 29.83 -15.90 -7.56
N ALA A 110 30.72 -15.41 -6.69
CA ALA A 110 31.87 -14.63 -7.13
C ALA A 110 32.65 -15.47 -8.15
N ALA A 111 32.75 -14.95 -9.38
CA ALA A 111 33.64 -15.51 -10.38
C ALA A 111 35.07 -15.41 -9.83
N ALA A 112 35.71 -16.56 -9.65
CA ALA A 112 37.12 -16.65 -9.32
C ALA A 112 37.95 -16.03 -10.45
N HIS A 113 38.86 -15.14 -10.09
CA HIS A 113 39.98 -14.69 -10.94
C HIS A 113 41.24 -15.42 -10.52
#